data_AF-A0A6P9D5I8-F1
#
_entry.id   AF-A0A6P9D5I8-F1
#
_cell.length_a   1.000
_cell.length_b   1.000
_cell.length_c   1.000
_cell.angle_alpha   90.00
_cell.angle_beta   90.00
_cell.angle_gamma   90.00
#
_symmetry.space_group_name_H-M   'P 1'
#
loop_
_entity.id
_entity.type
_entity.pdbx_description
1 polymer ?
#
loop_
_entity_poly.entity_id
_entity_poly.type
_entity_poly.pdbx_seq_one_letter_code
_entity_poly.pdbx_strand_id
1 'polypeptide(L)'
;MAGAAACLAETRVGQVVMPGEALILASHGEAEGERLRLTTSGSQKGRLVCGPGLRRGADGLLVTKCGLLRYRGHSAQTGSGSGSSSGGTYWVDSQQKRYVPVKGDHVIGIVTAKAGDIFKLDVGGSDHASLSYLAFEGATKRNRPNVQVGDLIYGQFIVANKDMEPEMVCIDSSGRANGMGIIGQDGFLFKVSLGLIRKLLAPDCEIIWDLGQLYPFELVLGMNGRIWVKAKTIQQTLIIANVLEACEHMTAEQRKCVIVKLLEN
;
A
#
# COMPACT_ATOMS: atom_id res chain seq x y z
N MET A 1 6.59 33.20 11.03
CA MET A 1 5.22 32.71 11.31
C MET A 1 4.33 33.14 10.14
N ALA A 2 4.32 32.37 9.04
CA ALA A 2 3.44 32.65 7.91
C ALA A 2 2.10 31.97 8.17
N GLY A 3 1.00 32.74 8.18
CA GLY A 3 -0.34 32.18 8.32
C GLY A 3 -0.68 31.34 7.10
N ALA A 4 -0.78 30.02 7.25
CA ALA A 4 -1.28 29.15 6.20
C ALA A 4 -2.75 29.49 5.97
N ALA A 5 -3.08 30.05 4.80
CA ALA A 5 -4.45 30.35 4.42
C ALA A 5 -5.26 29.04 4.43
N ALA A 6 -6.22 28.95 5.33
CA ALA A 6 -6.97 27.72 5.55
C ALA A 6 -8.00 27.54 4.42
N CYS A 7 -7.83 26.51 3.59
CA CYS A 7 -8.66 26.30 2.39
C CYS A 7 -9.67 25.17 2.60
N LEU A 8 -10.81 25.23 1.90
CA LEU A 8 -11.79 24.13 1.88
C LEU A 8 -11.19 22.87 1.23
N ALA A 9 -11.26 21.75 1.94
CA ALA A 9 -10.70 20.47 1.49
C ALA A 9 -11.30 19.97 0.17
N GLU A 10 -12.59 20.21 -0.05
CA GLU A 10 -13.35 19.75 -1.22
C GLU A 10 -12.87 20.41 -2.52
N THR A 11 -12.61 21.72 -2.50
CA THR A 11 -12.12 22.49 -3.66
C THR A 11 -10.68 22.12 -4.04
N ARG A 12 -9.90 21.54 -3.11
CA ARG A 12 -8.52 21.10 -3.33
C ARG A 12 -8.39 19.63 -3.75
N VAL A 13 -9.49 18.86 -3.84
CA VAL A 13 -9.45 17.49 -4.33
C VAL A 13 -8.98 17.49 -5.80
N GLY A 14 -7.97 16.68 -6.11
CA GLY A 14 -7.32 16.65 -7.42
C GLY A 14 -6.28 17.75 -7.65
N GLN A 15 -5.95 18.56 -6.63
CA GLN A 15 -4.84 19.51 -6.69
C GLN A 15 -3.63 19.03 -5.90
N VAL A 16 -2.45 19.59 -6.21
CA VAL A 16 -1.24 19.38 -5.43
C VAL A 16 -1.31 20.22 -4.16
N VAL A 17 -1.14 19.58 -3.01
CA VAL A 17 -1.06 20.21 -1.69
C VAL A 17 0.37 20.16 -1.15
N MET A 18 0.71 21.12 -0.30
CA MET A 18 2.06 21.32 0.25
C MET A 18 2.09 21.10 1.77
N PRO A 19 3.21 20.62 2.34
CA PRO A 19 3.33 20.41 3.78
C PRO A 19 3.18 21.73 4.54
N GLY A 20 2.38 21.74 5.60
CA GLY A 20 2.04 22.93 6.39
C GLY A 20 0.72 23.60 6.01
N GLU A 21 0.09 23.22 4.89
CA GLU A 21 -1.25 23.68 4.54
C GLU A 21 -2.31 23.07 5.48
N ALA A 22 -3.23 23.90 5.96
CA ALA A 22 -4.38 23.49 6.75
C ALA A 22 -5.63 23.47 5.86
N LEU A 23 -6.27 22.30 5.76
CA LEU A 23 -7.50 22.12 5.01
C LEU A 23 -8.68 22.07 5.97
N ILE A 24 -9.59 23.04 5.87
CA ILE A 24 -10.85 23.06 6.63
C ILE A 24 -11.84 22.12 5.95
N LEU A 25 -12.53 21.33 6.76
CA LEU A 25 -13.68 20.53 6.33
C LEU A 25 -14.94 21.37 6.51
N ALA A 26 -15.79 21.45 5.49
CA ALA A 26 -17.02 22.27 5.50
C ALA A 26 -18.02 21.91 6.63
N SER A 27 -17.79 20.79 7.34
CA SER A 27 -18.50 20.40 8.56
C SER A 27 -18.18 21.26 9.80
N HIS A 28 -17.22 22.18 9.73
CA HIS A 28 -16.90 23.18 10.76
C HIS A 28 -17.04 24.61 10.20
N GLY A 29 -18.27 25.03 9.93
CA GLY A 29 -18.65 26.44 9.87
C GLY A 29 -19.29 26.86 11.19
N GLU A 30 -18.72 27.89 11.81
CA GLU A 30 -19.30 28.72 12.88
C GLU A 30 -19.71 28.03 14.20
N ALA A 31 -18.80 28.08 15.17
CA ALA A 31 -19.11 28.04 16.60
C ALA A 31 -18.09 28.83 17.45
N GLU A 32 -17.67 30.01 16.99
CA GLU A 32 -17.17 31.02 17.92
C GLU A 32 -18.37 31.65 18.63
N GLY A 33 -18.40 31.57 19.96
CA GLY A 33 -19.48 32.12 20.77
C GLY A 33 -19.71 31.33 22.05
N GLU A 34 -19.46 31.97 23.19
CA GLU A 34 -19.77 31.43 24.51
C GLU A 34 -21.27 31.09 24.63
N ARG A 35 -21.61 29.81 24.83
CA ARG A 35 -22.57 29.35 25.87
C ARG A 35 -22.86 27.85 25.81
N LEU A 36 -22.96 27.26 27.01
CA LEU A 36 -23.50 25.92 27.26
C LEU A 36 -24.89 25.73 26.62
N ARG A 37 -25.06 24.67 25.84
CA ARG A 37 -26.39 24.11 25.50
C ARG A 37 -26.39 22.58 25.53
N LEU A 38 -27.10 22.02 26.51
CA LEU A 38 -27.54 20.63 26.54
C LEU A 38 -28.73 20.47 25.58
N THR A 39 -28.48 20.04 24.34
CA THR A 39 -29.55 19.63 23.41
C THR A 39 -29.17 18.38 22.62
N THR A 40 -29.89 17.30 22.88
CA THR A 40 -29.79 16.01 22.19
C THR A 40 -30.42 16.06 20.80
N SER A 41 -29.63 16.45 19.78
CA SER A 41 -30.01 16.32 18.36
C SER A 41 -28.80 16.28 17.43
N GLY A 42 -27.85 15.40 17.73
CA GLY A 42 -26.74 15.10 16.81
C GLY A 42 -27.24 14.37 15.56
N SER A 43 -27.50 15.10 14.48
CA SER A 43 -27.58 14.50 13.14
C SER A 43 -26.33 13.64 12.92
N GLN A 44 -26.49 12.43 12.39
CA GLN A 44 -25.44 11.39 12.30
C GLN A 44 -24.36 11.82 11.29
N LYS A 45 -23.47 12.73 11.72
CA LYS A 45 -22.37 13.27 10.92
C LYS A 45 -21.41 12.14 10.53
N GLY A 46 -21.19 12.01 9.23
CA GLY A 46 -20.32 10.99 8.64
C GLY A 46 -18.90 11.00 9.21
N ARG A 47 -18.38 9.84 9.62
CA ARG A 47 -17.04 9.74 10.21
C ARG A 47 -15.96 9.88 9.13
N LEU A 48 -15.40 11.08 8.99
CA LEU A 48 -14.27 11.36 8.10
C LEU A 48 -12.98 10.71 8.60
N VAL A 49 -12.35 9.92 7.72
CA VAL A 49 -11.09 9.20 7.98
C VAL A 49 -9.92 9.96 7.36
N CYS A 50 -8.90 10.20 8.17
CA CYS A 50 -7.66 10.84 7.74
C CYS A 50 -6.67 9.76 7.30
N GLY A 51 -6.50 9.62 6.00
CA GLY A 51 -5.55 8.68 5.40
C GLY A 51 -4.10 9.19 5.39
N PRO A 52 -3.20 8.47 4.71
CA PRO A 52 -1.78 8.80 4.64
C PRO A 52 -1.50 10.23 4.15
N GLY A 53 -0.44 10.84 4.70
CA GLY A 53 -0.01 12.20 4.36
C GLY A 53 -0.75 13.33 5.10
N LEU A 54 -1.87 13.04 5.76
CA LEU A 54 -2.64 13.99 6.55
C LEU A 54 -2.50 13.70 8.06
N ARG A 55 -2.67 14.75 8.89
CA ARG A 55 -2.87 14.65 10.34
C ARG A 55 -4.08 15.49 10.74
N ARG A 56 -4.74 15.12 11.84
CA ARG A 56 -5.78 15.95 12.45
C ARG A 56 -5.11 17.09 13.22
N GLY A 57 -5.42 18.33 12.85
CA GLY A 57 -5.24 19.52 13.68
C GLY A 57 -6.49 19.75 14.54
N ALA A 58 -6.56 20.90 15.21
CA ALA A 58 -7.70 21.27 16.05
C ALA A 58 -9.02 21.33 15.25
N ASP A 59 -9.06 22.16 14.20
CA ASP A 59 -10.27 22.42 13.40
C ASP A 59 -10.15 21.99 11.91
N GLY A 60 -9.14 21.18 11.57
CA GLY A 60 -8.88 20.82 10.17
C GLY A 60 -7.87 19.70 9.95
N LEU A 61 -7.60 19.41 8.68
CA LEU A 61 -6.62 18.44 8.23
C LEU A 61 -5.30 19.15 7.89
N LEU A 62 -4.24 18.88 8.65
CA LEU A 62 -2.90 19.38 8.37
C LEU A 62 -2.22 18.46 7.35
N VAL A 63 -1.79 19.05 6.23
CA VAL A 63 -0.99 18.38 5.21
C VAL A 63 0.44 18.22 5.72
N THR A 64 0.94 16.98 5.76
CA THR A 64 2.30 16.66 6.26
C THR A 64 3.26 16.18 5.18
N LYS A 65 2.76 15.88 3.99
CA LYS A 65 3.54 15.50 2.81
C LYS A 65 3.01 16.24 1.60
N CYS A 66 3.89 16.61 0.67
CA CYS A 66 3.47 17.09 -0.64
C CYS A 66 2.88 15.95 -1.47
N GLY A 67 1.94 16.27 -2.36
CA GLY A 67 1.34 15.31 -3.29
C GLY A 67 -0.06 15.68 -3.71
N LEU A 68 -0.73 14.81 -4.45
CA LEU A 68 -2.10 15.04 -4.92
C LEU A 68 -3.10 14.73 -3.80
N LEU A 69 -3.95 15.68 -3.42
CA LEU A 69 -5.04 15.40 -2.48
C LEU A 69 -6.11 14.57 -3.20
N ARG A 70 -6.36 13.36 -2.70
CA ARG A 70 -7.42 12.47 -3.17
C ARG A 70 -8.50 12.33 -2.11
N TYR A 71 -9.74 12.20 -2.56
CA TYR A 71 -10.89 11.92 -1.74
C TYR A 71 -11.65 10.72 -2.29
N ARG A 72 -12.12 9.84 -1.40
CA ARG A 72 -13.09 8.79 -1.70
C ARG A 72 -14.21 8.89 -0.69
N GLY A 73 -15.35 9.41 -1.14
CA GLY A 73 -16.61 9.20 -0.44
C GLY A 73 -17.06 7.74 -0.57
N HIS A 74 -17.80 7.24 0.42
CA HIS A 74 -18.67 6.07 0.21
C HIS A 74 -19.87 6.50 -0.64
N SER A 75 -19.69 6.53 -1.96
CA SER A 75 -20.80 6.66 -2.91
C SER A 75 -21.66 5.41 -2.84
N ALA A 76 -22.96 5.60 -2.67
CA ALA A 76 -23.98 4.57 -2.57
C ALA A 76 -23.80 3.40 -3.57
N GLN A 77 -23.22 2.29 -3.09
CA GLN A 77 -23.42 0.97 -3.70
C GLN A 77 -24.28 0.13 -2.74
N THR A 78 -25.41 -0.26 -3.27
CA THR A 78 -26.52 -0.94 -2.59
C THR A 78 -26.13 -2.31 -2.07
N GLY A 79 -26.23 -2.51 -0.75
CA GLY A 79 -26.07 -3.79 -0.09
C GLY A 79 -26.52 -3.68 1.37
N SER A 80 -27.65 -4.29 1.71
CA SER A 80 -28.28 -4.20 3.03
C SER A 80 -27.46 -4.88 4.13
N GLY A 81 -26.90 -4.12 5.09
CA GLY A 81 -26.19 -4.69 6.24
C GLY A 81 -25.59 -3.66 7.21
N SER A 82 -26.38 -3.24 8.20
CA SER A 82 -25.97 -2.44 9.38
C SER A 82 -25.14 -1.14 9.16
N GLY A 83 -25.82 0.01 9.21
CA GLY A 83 -25.45 1.12 10.11
C GLY A 83 -24.14 1.89 9.93
N SER A 84 -23.36 1.67 8.87
CA SER A 84 -22.11 2.43 8.67
C SER A 84 -22.39 3.87 8.20
N SER A 85 -22.12 4.85 9.07
CA SER A 85 -22.22 6.29 8.79
C SER A 85 -21.46 6.67 7.51
N SER A 86 -22.01 7.57 6.68
CA SER A 86 -21.44 8.04 5.41
C SER A 86 -20.00 8.59 5.57
N GLY A 87 -19.01 7.71 5.48
CA GLY A 87 -17.62 7.99 5.78
C GLY A 87 -16.81 8.29 4.53
N GLY A 88 -16.31 9.52 4.42
CA GLY A 88 -15.31 9.90 3.42
C GLY A 88 -13.88 9.68 3.92
N THR A 89 -12.97 9.27 3.04
CA THR A 89 -11.53 9.20 3.33
C THR A 89 -10.76 10.19 2.45
N TYR A 90 -9.98 11.05 3.09
CA TYR A 90 -9.01 11.93 2.42
C TYR A 90 -7.60 11.36 2.59
N TRP A 91 -6.78 11.38 1.53
CA TRP A 91 -5.35 11.05 1.63
C TRP A 91 -4.53 11.84 0.62
N VAL A 92 -3.23 12.00 0.89
CA VAL A 92 -2.29 12.59 -0.07
C VAL A 92 -1.54 11.48 -0.79
N ASP A 93 -1.63 11.47 -2.11
CA ASP A 93 -0.87 10.58 -2.97
C ASP A 93 0.53 11.15 -3.22
N SER A 94 1.42 10.88 -2.27
CA SER A 94 2.84 11.25 -2.33
C SER A 94 3.67 10.13 -2.98
N GLN A 95 4.49 10.47 -3.97
CA GLN A 95 5.53 9.57 -4.48
C GLN A 95 6.76 9.63 -3.56
N GLN A 96 7.20 8.47 -3.06
CA GLN A 96 8.36 8.35 -2.16
C GLN A 96 9.10 7.04 -2.43
N LYS A 97 10.45 7.04 -2.29
CA LYS A 97 11.30 5.86 -2.52
C LYS A 97 11.45 4.93 -1.31
N ARG A 98 11.14 5.41 -0.10
CA ARG A 98 11.13 4.64 1.15
C ARG A 98 9.73 4.09 1.39
N TYR A 99 9.61 2.80 1.65
CA TYR A 99 8.33 2.23 2.06
C TYR A 99 8.02 2.62 3.51
N VAL A 100 6.72 2.68 3.86
CA VAL A 100 6.26 2.89 5.23
C VAL A 100 5.29 1.75 5.51
N PRO A 101 5.58 0.86 6.49
CA PRO A 101 4.69 -0.24 6.83
C PRO A 101 3.27 0.23 7.14
N VAL A 102 2.28 -0.44 6.56
CA VAL A 102 0.86 -0.24 6.84
C VAL A 102 0.24 -1.59 7.15
N LYS A 103 -0.65 -1.63 8.16
CA LYS A 103 -1.35 -2.85 8.54
C LYS A 103 -2.22 -3.34 7.39
N GLY A 104 -2.08 -4.62 7.04
CA GLY A 104 -2.79 -5.26 5.94
C GLY A 104 -2.07 -5.20 4.58
N ASP A 105 -0.96 -4.46 4.44
CA ASP A 105 -0.18 -4.48 3.20
C ASP A 105 0.53 -5.83 3.01
N HIS A 106 0.50 -6.35 1.77
CA HIS A 106 1.30 -7.48 1.34
C HIS A 106 2.67 -7.00 0.82
N VAL A 107 3.76 -7.60 1.27
CA VAL A 107 5.14 -7.16 1.00
C VAL A 107 6.11 -8.32 0.78
N ILE A 108 7.23 -8.02 0.10
CA ILE A 108 8.36 -8.95 -0.05
C ILE A 108 9.50 -8.55 0.89
N GLY A 109 9.74 -9.37 1.92
CA GLY A 109 10.86 -9.26 2.86
C GLY A 109 12.05 -10.13 2.46
N ILE A 110 13.25 -9.75 2.90
CA ILE A 110 14.49 -10.53 2.76
C ILE A 110 14.97 -10.93 4.16
N VAL A 111 15.20 -12.22 4.42
CA VAL A 111 15.66 -12.70 5.74
C VAL A 111 17.06 -12.14 6.01
N THR A 112 17.16 -11.27 7.00
CA THR A 112 18.43 -10.62 7.41
C THR A 112 19.10 -11.39 8.54
N ALA A 113 18.32 -11.88 9.51
CA ALA A 113 18.84 -12.65 10.64
C ALA A 113 17.78 -13.58 11.24
N LYS A 114 18.25 -14.62 11.94
CA LYS A 114 17.41 -15.59 12.67
C LYS A 114 17.73 -15.49 14.16
N ALA A 115 16.76 -15.03 14.95
CA ALA A 115 16.88 -14.79 16.39
C ALA A 115 15.97 -15.75 17.16
N GLY A 116 16.42 -17.01 17.31
CA GLY A 116 15.67 -18.06 18.01
C GLY A 116 14.34 -18.38 17.32
N ASP A 117 13.24 -17.95 17.94
CA ASP A 117 11.87 -18.16 17.47
C ASP A 117 11.34 -17.02 16.56
N ILE A 118 12.14 -15.99 16.27
CA ILE A 118 11.79 -14.84 15.44
C ILE A 118 12.79 -14.66 14.30
N PHE A 119 12.31 -14.40 13.08
CA PHE A 119 13.12 -13.98 11.94
C PHE A 119 13.06 -12.47 11.78
N LYS A 120 14.21 -11.82 11.58
CA LYS A 120 14.30 -10.40 11.22
C LYS A 120 14.39 -10.25 9.71
N LEU A 121 13.51 -9.44 9.14
CA LEU A 121 13.31 -9.26 7.71
C LEU A 121 13.55 -7.81 7.30
N ASP A 122 14.35 -7.59 6.27
CA ASP A 122 14.39 -6.28 5.62
C ASP A 122 13.24 -6.14 4.62
N VAL A 123 12.42 -5.11 4.80
CA VAL A 123 11.31 -4.74 3.92
C VAL A 123 11.60 -3.43 3.17
N GLY A 124 12.71 -2.73 3.45
CA GLY A 124 13.03 -1.41 2.89
C GLY A 124 12.28 -0.25 3.56
N GLY A 125 11.93 -0.42 4.84
CA GLY A 125 11.16 0.53 5.66
C GLY A 125 12.03 1.50 6.47
N SER A 126 11.59 1.79 7.70
CA SER A 126 12.45 2.40 8.72
C SER A 126 13.25 1.35 9.49
N ASP A 127 12.56 0.30 9.89
CA ASP A 127 13.04 -0.74 10.79
C ASP A 127 12.86 -2.10 10.11
N HIS A 128 13.57 -3.11 10.62
CA HIS A 128 13.36 -4.49 10.19
C HIS A 128 12.01 -5.00 10.70
N ALA A 129 11.32 -5.80 9.88
CA ALA A 129 10.10 -6.47 10.29
C ALA A 129 10.44 -7.76 11.06
N SER A 130 9.64 -8.06 12.07
CA SER A 130 9.72 -9.31 12.83
C SER A 130 8.68 -10.31 12.30
N LEU A 131 9.10 -11.55 12.03
CA LEU A 131 8.24 -12.66 11.63
C LEU A 131 8.39 -13.79 12.64
N SER A 132 7.29 -14.16 13.29
CA SER A 132 7.28 -15.30 14.21
C SER A 132 7.46 -16.61 13.44
N TYR A 133 8.22 -17.53 14.02
CA TYR A 133 8.32 -18.90 13.53
C TYR A 133 6.96 -19.63 13.41
N LEU A 134 5.97 -19.28 14.23
CA LEU A 134 4.62 -19.86 14.18
C LEU A 134 3.73 -19.23 13.11
N ALA A 135 4.18 -18.20 12.41
CA ALA A 135 3.42 -17.44 11.42
C ALA A 135 3.45 -18.04 10.00
N PHE A 136 3.80 -19.32 9.88
CA PHE A 136 3.75 -20.11 8.64
C PHE A 136 2.70 -21.22 8.76
N GLU A 137 2.09 -21.59 7.64
CA GLU A 137 1.12 -22.69 7.59
C GLU A 137 1.75 -24.01 8.06
N GLY A 138 1.07 -24.71 8.97
CA GLY A 138 1.56 -25.98 9.54
C GLY A 138 2.77 -25.87 10.48
N ALA A 139 3.22 -24.67 10.84
CA ALA A 139 4.34 -24.49 11.77
C ALA A 139 3.95 -24.88 13.21
N THR A 140 4.75 -25.75 13.81
CA THR A 140 4.65 -26.12 15.23
C THR A 140 6.05 -26.21 15.82
N LYS A 141 6.19 -26.23 17.16
CA LYS A 141 7.53 -26.39 17.80
C LYS A 141 8.28 -27.67 17.35
N ARG A 142 7.55 -28.67 16.82
CA ARG A 142 8.09 -29.90 16.23
C ARG A 142 8.38 -29.76 14.72
N ASN A 143 7.48 -29.15 13.95
CA ASN A 143 7.59 -29.11 12.48
C ASN A 143 8.34 -27.88 11.96
N ARG A 144 9.55 -28.15 11.43
CA ARG A 144 10.60 -27.30 10.83
C ARG A 144 10.32 -26.60 9.48
N PRO A 145 9.61 -25.44 9.34
CA PRO A 145 9.79 -24.59 8.16
C PRO A 145 11.27 -24.16 8.04
N ASN A 146 11.84 -24.43 6.87
CA ASN A 146 13.26 -24.28 6.59
C ASN A 146 13.57 -22.91 5.99
N VAL A 147 13.57 -21.88 6.84
CA VAL A 147 13.94 -20.50 6.48
C VAL A 147 15.41 -20.24 6.79
N GLN A 148 16.15 -19.79 5.79
CA GLN A 148 17.57 -19.42 5.82
C GLN A 148 17.77 -17.91 5.65
N VAL A 149 18.96 -17.42 5.99
CA VAL A 149 19.34 -16.01 5.79
C VAL A 149 19.57 -15.76 4.30
N GLY A 150 18.98 -14.70 3.76
CA GLY A 150 18.94 -14.39 2.33
C GLY A 150 17.64 -14.80 1.62
N ASP A 151 16.82 -15.67 2.23
CA ASP A 151 15.55 -16.10 1.61
C ASP A 151 14.56 -14.94 1.44
N LEU A 152 13.74 -15.04 0.39
CA LEU A 152 12.66 -14.12 0.09
C LEU A 152 11.35 -14.62 0.71
N ILE A 153 10.63 -13.73 1.39
CA ILE A 153 9.36 -14.05 2.05
C ILE A 153 8.27 -13.09 1.58
N TYR A 154 7.16 -13.63 1.11
CA TYR A 154 5.92 -12.90 0.86
C TYR A 154 4.97 -13.06 2.04
N GLY A 155 4.45 -11.96 2.57
CA GLY A 155 3.55 -11.96 3.72
C GLY A 155 2.85 -10.64 3.94
N GLN A 156 2.00 -10.59 4.96
CA GLN A 156 1.17 -9.43 5.30
C GLN A 156 1.55 -8.84 6.66
N PHE A 157 1.50 -7.51 6.81
CA PHE A 157 1.67 -6.87 8.11
C PHE A 157 0.43 -6.99 9.00
N ILE A 158 0.58 -7.56 10.20
CA ILE A 158 -0.48 -7.55 11.24
C ILE A 158 -0.33 -6.35 12.17
N VAL A 159 0.90 -6.01 12.53
CA VAL A 159 1.24 -4.86 13.38
C VAL A 159 2.14 -3.92 12.60
N ALA A 160 1.73 -2.67 12.47
CA ALA A 160 2.45 -1.61 11.77
C ALA A 160 2.11 -0.27 12.41
N ASN A 161 2.52 -0.13 13.67
CA ASN A 161 2.45 1.13 14.42
C ASN A 161 3.75 1.92 14.22
N LYS A 162 3.74 3.22 14.54
CA LYS A 162 4.92 4.09 14.36
C LYS A 162 5.94 3.96 15.49
N ASP A 163 5.48 3.49 16.64
CA ASP A 163 6.21 3.47 17.91
C ASP A 163 6.60 2.03 18.33
N MET A 164 6.41 1.05 17.44
CA MET A 164 6.66 -0.37 17.67
C MET A 164 7.24 -1.00 16.39
N GLU A 165 8.17 -1.96 16.53
CA GLU A 165 8.69 -2.74 15.39
C GLU A 165 7.52 -3.41 14.63
N PRO A 166 7.52 -3.38 13.28
CA PRO A 166 6.40 -3.92 12.52
C PRO A 166 6.48 -5.45 12.46
N GLU A 167 5.34 -6.12 12.66
CA GLU A 167 5.24 -7.58 12.65
C GLU A 167 4.48 -8.06 11.41
N MET A 168 5.09 -8.99 10.68
CA MET A 168 4.51 -9.62 9.50
C MET A 168 4.26 -11.11 9.71
N VAL A 169 3.33 -11.65 8.93
CA VAL A 169 2.81 -13.01 9.05
C VAL A 169 2.53 -13.58 7.65
N CYS A 170 2.72 -14.90 7.48
CA CYS A 170 2.53 -15.63 6.22
C CYS A 170 1.32 -16.58 6.28
N ILE A 171 0.36 -16.30 7.16
CA ILE A 171 -0.95 -16.97 7.25
C ILE A 171 -2.06 -15.93 7.34
N ASP A 172 -3.20 -16.25 6.75
CA ASP A 172 -4.45 -15.51 6.94
C ASP A 172 -5.04 -15.81 8.33
N SER A 173 -5.99 -14.99 8.76
CA SER A 173 -6.87 -15.18 9.91
C SER A 173 -7.52 -16.57 9.99
N SER A 174 -7.72 -17.24 8.85
CA SER A 174 -8.20 -18.62 8.74
C SER A 174 -7.15 -19.71 9.00
N GLY A 175 -5.89 -19.34 9.26
CA GLY A 175 -4.76 -20.24 9.52
C GLY A 175 -4.11 -20.85 8.27
N ARG A 176 -4.55 -20.45 7.07
CA ARG A 176 -4.03 -20.92 5.77
C ARG A 176 -3.03 -19.94 5.16
N ALA A 177 -2.09 -20.41 4.34
CA ALA A 177 -1.11 -19.52 3.72
C ALA A 177 -1.70 -18.58 2.65
N ASN A 178 -2.74 -18.99 1.93
CA ASN A 178 -3.35 -18.24 0.80
C ASN A 178 -2.32 -17.70 -0.22
N GLY A 179 -1.22 -18.44 -0.46
CA GLY A 179 -0.13 -18.03 -1.36
C GLY A 179 0.98 -17.18 -0.73
N MET A 180 0.93 -16.93 0.59
CA MET A 180 2.03 -16.35 1.36
C MET A 180 3.05 -17.42 1.79
N GLY A 181 4.26 -16.99 2.14
CA GLY A 181 5.34 -17.89 2.57
C GLY A 181 6.68 -17.56 1.91
N ILE A 182 7.54 -18.57 1.81
CA ILE A 182 8.85 -18.44 1.16
C ILE A 182 8.63 -18.39 -0.36
N ILE A 183 9.20 -17.39 -1.03
CA ILE A 183 9.14 -17.26 -2.49
C ILE A 183 10.07 -18.29 -3.12
N GLY A 184 9.65 -18.87 -4.26
CA GLY A 184 10.38 -19.93 -4.94
C GLY A 184 11.81 -19.55 -5.37
N GLN A 185 12.67 -20.56 -5.48
CA GLN A 185 14.02 -20.43 -6.02
C GLN A 185 13.99 -20.09 -7.53
N ASP A 186 15.08 -19.52 -8.05
CA ASP A 186 15.23 -19.03 -9.44
C ASP A 186 14.16 -18.03 -9.89
N GLY A 187 14.21 -16.82 -9.35
CA GLY A 187 13.45 -15.67 -9.85
C GLY A 187 14.20 -14.35 -9.64
N PHE A 188 13.79 -13.32 -10.38
CA PHE A 188 14.43 -12.02 -10.40
C PHE A 188 13.67 -11.02 -9.52
N LEU A 189 14.35 -10.49 -8.49
CA LEU A 189 13.81 -9.44 -7.61
C LEU A 189 14.38 -8.08 -8.02
N PHE A 190 13.51 -7.12 -8.32
CA PHE A 190 13.90 -5.74 -8.61
C PHE A 190 13.02 -4.73 -7.86
N LYS A 191 13.46 -3.47 -7.85
CA LYS A 191 12.79 -2.38 -7.15
C LYS A 191 12.22 -1.35 -8.12
N VAL A 192 10.94 -1.03 -7.97
CA VAL A 192 10.21 0.01 -8.71
C VAL A 192 9.67 1.09 -7.77
N SER A 193 9.01 2.11 -8.32
CA SER A 193 8.30 3.12 -7.51
C SER A 193 7.05 2.54 -6.83
N LEU A 194 6.71 3.09 -5.66
CA LEU A 194 5.48 2.73 -4.95
C LEU A 194 4.22 3.13 -5.75
N GLY A 195 4.31 4.20 -6.53
CA GLY A 195 3.24 4.66 -7.42
C GLY A 195 2.95 3.66 -8.54
N LEU A 196 3.98 3.04 -9.12
CA LEU A 196 3.79 1.99 -10.13
C LEU A 196 3.08 0.77 -9.55
N ILE A 197 3.48 0.27 -8.38
CA ILE A 197 2.80 -0.89 -7.76
C ILE A 197 1.35 -0.60 -7.41
N ARG A 198 1.04 0.60 -6.89
CA ARG A 198 -0.35 1.03 -6.66
C ARG A 198 -1.17 1.09 -7.94
N LYS A 199 -0.56 1.43 -9.08
CA LYS A 199 -1.20 1.30 -10.40
C LYS A 199 -1.38 -0.18 -10.73
N LEU A 200 -0.31 -0.98 -10.77
CA LEU A 200 -0.35 -2.41 -11.15
C LEU A 200 -1.36 -3.25 -10.34
N LEU A 201 -1.54 -2.95 -9.05
CA LEU A 201 -2.50 -3.63 -8.17
C LEU A 201 -3.95 -3.10 -8.31
N ALA A 202 -4.20 -2.04 -9.07
CA ALA A 202 -5.55 -1.57 -9.37
C ALA A 202 -6.24 -2.57 -10.33
N PRO A 203 -7.55 -2.82 -10.15
CA PRO A 203 -8.28 -3.81 -10.95
C PRO A 203 -8.34 -3.47 -12.45
N ASP A 204 -8.23 -2.17 -12.79
CA ASP A 204 -8.37 -1.66 -14.16
C ASP A 204 -7.03 -1.67 -14.95
N CYS A 205 -6.01 -2.41 -14.49
CA CYS A 205 -4.67 -2.39 -15.11
C CYS A 205 -4.47 -3.42 -16.22
N GLU A 206 -4.56 -2.95 -17.47
CA GLU A 206 -4.23 -3.69 -18.69
C GLU A 206 -2.80 -4.30 -18.68
N ILE A 207 -1.84 -3.70 -17.96
CA ILE A 207 -0.40 -4.05 -18.02
C ILE A 207 -0.15 -5.54 -17.70
N ILE A 208 -0.78 -6.07 -16.65
CA ILE A 208 -0.56 -7.46 -16.22
C ILE A 208 -1.21 -8.43 -17.23
N TRP A 209 -2.37 -8.04 -17.78
CA TRP A 209 -3.09 -8.82 -18.78
C TRP A 209 -2.34 -8.89 -20.11
N ASP A 210 -1.83 -7.75 -20.59
CA ASP A 210 -1.05 -7.67 -21.83
C ASP A 210 0.26 -8.48 -21.71
N LEU A 211 0.95 -8.39 -20.57
CA LEU A 211 2.14 -9.21 -20.30
C LEU A 211 1.79 -10.71 -20.25
N GLY A 212 0.68 -11.09 -19.62
CA GLY A 212 0.25 -12.48 -19.48
C GLY A 212 -0.08 -13.18 -20.81
N GLN A 213 -0.35 -12.41 -21.87
CA GLN A 213 -0.51 -12.94 -23.24
C GLN A 213 0.84 -13.26 -23.92
N LEU A 214 1.94 -12.64 -23.49
CA LEU A 214 3.27 -12.84 -24.10
C LEU A 214 3.87 -14.19 -23.72
N TYR A 215 4.04 -14.40 -22.41
CA TYR A 215 4.75 -15.55 -21.88
C TYR A 215 4.10 -16.01 -20.56
N PRO A 216 4.11 -17.31 -20.24
CA PRO A 216 3.77 -17.77 -18.90
C PRO A 216 4.87 -17.36 -17.91
N PHE A 217 4.50 -16.59 -16.89
CA PHE A 217 5.38 -16.20 -15.78
C PHE A 217 4.64 -16.22 -14.45
N GLU A 218 5.39 -16.35 -13.37
CA GLU A 218 4.96 -16.11 -11.99
C GLU A 218 5.38 -14.68 -11.60
N LEU A 219 4.49 -13.95 -10.93
CA LEU A 219 4.69 -12.56 -10.53
C LEU A 219 4.21 -12.37 -9.09
N VAL A 220 5.08 -11.83 -8.22
CA VAL A 220 4.72 -11.42 -6.86
C VAL A 220 4.98 -9.92 -6.73
N LEU A 221 3.92 -9.18 -6.35
CA LEU A 221 3.96 -7.73 -6.16
C LEU A 221 3.96 -7.40 -4.67
N GLY A 222 5.03 -6.78 -4.17
CA GLY A 222 5.10 -6.24 -2.82
C GLY A 222 4.82 -4.74 -2.78
N MET A 223 3.91 -4.31 -1.91
CA MET A 223 3.58 -2.88 -1.67
C MET A 223 4.79 -2.03 -1.27
N ASN A 224 5.92 -2.66 -0.91
CA ASN A 224 7.17 -2.04 -0.51
C ASN A 224 8.10 -1.59 -1.65
N GLY A 225 7.65 -1.62 -2.89
CA GLY A 225 8.48 -1.26 -4.04
C GLY A 225 9.16 -2.45 -4.70
N ARG A 226 8.94 -3.68 -4.21
CA ARG A 226 9.66 -4.87 -4.67
C ARG A 226 8.75 -5.75 -5.52
N ILE A 227 9.27 -6.18 -6.67
CA ILE A 227 8.61 -7.10 -7.57
C ILE A 227 9.54 -8.30 -7.76
N TRP A 228 8.98 -9.51 -7.65
CA TRP A 228 9.66 -10.76 -8.00
C TRP A 228 8.98 -11.36 -9.22
N VAL A 229 9.77 -11.75 -10.23
CA VAL A 229 9.31 -12.35 -11.49
C VAL A 229 10.07 -13.63 -11.76
N LYS A 230 9.37 -14.65 -12.25
CA LYS A 230 9.97 -15.88 -12.76
C LYS A 230 9.29 -16.31 -14.06
N ALA A 231 10.03 -16.35 -15.16
CA ALA A 231 9.58 -16.95 -16.42
C ALA A 231 10.37 -18.23 -16.73
N LYS A 232 9.99 -18.94 -17.79
CA LYS A 232 10.68 -20.18 -18.21
C LYS A 232 12.14 -19.95 -18.63
N THR A 233 12.48 -18.78 -19.17
CA THR A 233 13.86 -18.41 -19.51
C THR A 233 14.29 -17.10 -18.84
N ILE A 234 15.59 -16.96 -18.63
CA ILE A 234 16.19 -15.76 -18.05
C ILE A 234 15.95 -14.55 -18.97
N GLN A 235 16.03 -14.72 -20.29
CA GLN A 235 15.75 -13.67 -21.27
C GLN A 235 14.31 -13.14 -21.15
N GLN A 236 13.31 -14.02 -21.07
CA GLN A 236 11.91 -13.62 -20.86
C GLN A 236 11.75 -12.86 -19.53
N THR A 237 12.39 -13.35 -18.46
CA THR A 237 12.35 -12.70 -17.14
C THR A 237 12.93 -11.28 -17.18
N LEU A 238 14.05 -11.08 -17.88
CA LEU A 238 14.68 -9.76 -18.06
C LEU A 238 13.83 -8.83 -18.92
N ILE A 239 13.22 -9.34 -20.00
CA ILE A 239 12.29 -8.55 -20.84
C ILE A 239 11.11 -8.06 -20.00
N ILE A 240 10.46 -8.95 -19.24
CA ILE A 240 9.33 -8.60 -18.38
C ILE A 240 9.73 -7.56 -17.32
N ALA A 241 10.88 -7.73 -16.67
CA ALA A 241 11.39 -6.77 -15.68
C ALA A 241 11.63 -5.38 -16.27
N ASN A 242 12.29 -5.31 -17.43
CA ASN A 242 12.58 -4.05 -18.13
C ASN A 242 11.29 -3.36 -18.59
N VAL A 243 10.30 -4.11 -19.11
CA VAL A 243 9.00 -3.57 -19.50
C VAL A 243 8.25 -3.04 -18.27
N LEU A 244 8.24 -3.77 -17.16
CA LEU A 244 7.62 -3.32 -15.91
C LEU A 244 8.27 -2.04 -15.37
N GLU A 245 9.60 -1.92 -15.38
CA GLU A 245 10.28 -0.67 -14.97
C GLU A 245 9.92 0.51 -15.91
N ALA A 246 9.90 0.28 -17.23
CA ALA A 246 9.55 1.31 -18.21
C ALA A 246 8.05 1.73 -18.18
N CYS A 247 7.16 0.89 -17.67
CA CYS A 247 5.71 1.15 -17.61
C CYS A 247 5.32 2.37 -16.76
N GLU A 248 6.21 2.91 -15.91
CA GLU A 248 5.92 4.14 -15.17
C GLU A 248 5.76 5.37 -16.07
N HIS A 249 6.49 5.41 -17.21
CA HIS A 249 6.58 6.57 -18.09
C HIS A 249 5.92 6.38 -19.46
N MET A 250 5.49 5.16 -19.81
CA MET A 250 4.88 4.85 -21.12
C MET A 250 3.36 5.05 -21.15
N THR A 251 2.87 5.70 -22.21
CA THR A 251 1.43 5.75 -22.51
C THR A 251 0.89 4.37 -22.90
N ALA A 252 -0.44 4.19 -22.89
CA ALA A 252 -1.07 2.90 -23.25
C ALA A 252 -0.75 2.48 -24.70
N GLU A 253 -0.70 3.45 -25.62
CA GLU A 253 -0.34 3.25 -27.03
C GLU A 253 1.11 2.80 -27.20
N GLN A 254 2.04 3.46 -26.49
CA GLN A 254 3.45 3.09 -26.49
C GLN A 254 3.68 1.69 -25.92
N ARG A 255 2.97 1.33 -24.83
CA ARG A 255 3.01 -0.03 -24.27
C ARG A 255 2.62 -1.08 -25.29
N LYS A 256 1.49 -0.90 -25.99
CA LYS A 256 1.03 -1.83 -27.04
C LYS A 256 2.05 -1.96 -28.18
N CYS A 257 2.66 -0.86 -28.61
CA CYS A 257 3.72 -0.89 -29.63
C CYS A 257 5.01 -1.62 -29.16
N VAL A 258 5.44 -1.42 -27.91
CA VAL A 258 6.60 -2.13 -27.33
C VAL A 258 6.32 -3.63 -27.21
N ILE A 259 5.11 -4.00 -26.77
CA ILE A 259 4.67 -5.39 -26.60
C ILE A 259 4.63 -6.13 -27.95
N VAL A 260 4.14 -5.50 -29.03
CA VAL A 260 4.21 -6.07 -30.39
C VAL A 260 5.65 -6.28 -30.85
N LYS A 261 6.55 -5.31 -30.65
CA LYS A 261 7.97 -5.45 -31.01
C LYS A 261 8.71 -6.54 -30.22
N LEU A 262 8.22 -6.90 -29.04
CA LEU A 262 8.75 -7.99 -28.22
C LEU A 262 8.14 -9.36 -28.59
N LEU A 263 7.04 -9.40 -29.35
CA LEU A 263 6.49 -10.63 -29.95
C LEU A 263 7.15 -10.98 -31.29
N GLU A 264 7.72 -9.98 -31.98
CA GLU A 264 8.38 -10.14 -33.28
C GLU A 264 9.84 -10.64 -33.18
N ASN A 265 10.38 -10.83 -31.96
CA ASN A 265 11.74 -11.30 -31.66
C ASN A 265 11.75 -12.56 -30.78
#